data_AF-A0A2U1NXX3-F1
#
_entry.id   AF-A0A2U1NXX3-F1
#
_cell.length_a   1.000
_cell.length_b   1.000
_cell.length_c   1.000
_cell.angle_alpha   90.00
_cell.angle_beta   90.00
_cell.angle_gamma   90.00
#
_symmetry.space_group_name_H-M   'P 1'
#
loop_
_entity.id
_entity.type
_entity.pdbx_description
1 polymer ?
#
loop_
_entity_poly.entity_id
_entity_poly.type
_entity_poly.pdbx_seq_one_letter_code
_entity_poly.pdbx_strand_id
1 'polypeptide(L)'
;MRKSLFTIPVLILLTLPILSLSKQVCNKDDEKVLFKIKKSLGNPYHLASWDKTLDCCQWYNVDCDLNTSRIIALTIFRANLSGQIPNAVGDLPFLEKLVLRKLTKFD
;
A
#
# COMPACT_ATOMS: atom_id res chain seq x y z
N MET A 1 1.74 -30.11 -55.73
CA MET A 1 2.73 -29.30 -55.00
C MET A 1 2.06 -28.68 -53.78
N ARG A 2 2.26 -29.25 -52.59
CA ARG A 2 1.72 -28.76 -51.31
C ARG A 2 2.57 -27.56 -50.86
N LYS A 3 2.05 -26.34 -50.93
CA LYS A 3 2.65 -25.20 -50.23
C LYS A 3 2.16 -25.26 -48.79
N SER A 4 3.07 -25.59 -47.88
CA SER A 4 2.82 -25.62 -46.44
C SER A 4 2.39 -24.22 -45.97
N LEU A 5 1.13 -24.10 -45.52
CA LEU A 5 0.56 -22.87 -44.95
C LEU A 5 0.74 -22.80 -43.43
N PHE A 6 1.60 -23.64 -42.85
CA PHE A 6 1.75 -23.79 -41.40
C PHE A 6 2.72 -22.81 -40.73
N THR A 7 3.34 -21.89 -41.46
CA THR A 7 4.33 -20.95 -40.90
C THR A 7 3.75 -19.62 -40.42
N ILE A 8 2.53 -19.28 -40.83
CA ILE A 8 1.85 -18.02 -40.47
C ILE A 8 1.37 -17.96 -38.99
N PRO A 9 0.86 -19.04 -38.36
CA PRO A 9 0.29 -18.92 -37.01
C PRO A 9 1.37 -18.79 -35.92
N VAL A 10 2.62 -19.21 -36.18
CA VAL A 10 3.72 -19.13 -35.22
C VAL A 10 4.23 -17.68 -35.06
N LEU A 11 4.23 -16.89 -36.14
CA LEU A 11 4.71 -15.50 -36.09
C LEU A 11 3.75 -14.56 -35.32
N ILE A 12 2.45 -14.85 -35.34
CA ILE A 12 1.43 -14.03 -34.68
C ILE A 12 1.53 -14.16 -33.16
N LEU A 13 1.91 -15.33 -32.65
CA LEU A 13 2.09 -15.58 -31.21
C LEU A 13 3.25 -14.78 -30.60
N LEU A 14 4.26 -14.41 -31.41
CA LEU A 14 5.45 -13.65 -30.97
C LEU A 14 5.18 -12.15 -30.80
N THR A 15 4.02 -11.64 -31.22
CA THR A 15 3.70 -10.21 -31.22
C THR A 15 2.73 -9.77 -30.15
N LEU A 16 2.26 -10.68 -29.27
CA LEU A 16 1.44 -10.31 -28.12
C LEU A 16 2.27 -9.41 -27.19
N PRO A 17 1.92 -8.12 -27.02
CA PRO A 17 2.59 -7.29 -26.05
C PRO A 17 2.36 -7.92 -24.68
N ILE A 18 3.47 -8.25 -24.00
CA ILE A 18 3.41 -8.67 -22.62
C ILE A 18 2.78 -7.50 -21.87
N LEU A 19 1.54 -7.68 -21.41
CA LEU A 19 0.90 -6.76 -20.46
C LEU A 19 1.79 -6.73 -19.24
N SER A 20 2.68 -5.74 -19.21
CA SER A 20 3.60 -5.53 -18.11
C SER A 20 2.75 -4.99 -16.98
N LEU A 21 2.31 -5.89 -16.09
CA LEU A 21 1.65 -5.49 -14.85
C LEU A 21 2.73 -4.80 -14.01
N SER A 22 2.86 -3.49 -14.16
CA SER A 22 3.70 -2.67 -13.31
C SER A 22 3.23 -2.89 -11.89
N LYS A 23 4.04 -3.58 -11.09
CA LYS A 23 3.77 -3.73 -9.65
C LYS A 23 3.85 -2.32 -9.08
N GLN A 24 2.70 -1.76 -8.72
CA GLN A 24 2.66 -0.50 -8.01
C GLN A 24 3.32 -0.66 -6.66
N VAL A 25 4.51 -0.08 -6.55
CA VAL A 25 5.28 -0.07 -5.32
C VAL A 25 4.86 1.17 -4.54
N CYS A 26 4.57 0.99 -3.25
CA CYS A 26 4.29 2.07 -2.33
C CYS A 26 5.35 3.17 -2.42
N ASN A 27 4.90 4.42 -2.36
CA ASN A 27 5.79 5.55 -2.28
C ASN A 27 6.68 5.47 -1.03
N LYS A 28 8.00 5.58 -1.23
CA LYS A 28 8.99 5.39 -0.15
C LYS A 28 8.98 6.48 0.91
N ASP A 29 8.47 7.67 0.61
CA ASP A 29 8.36 8.72 1.61
C ASP A 29 7.09 8.53 2.45
N ASP A 30 5.98 8.15 1.83
CA ASP A 30 4.76 7.75 2.52
C ASP A 30 5.03 6.54 3.46
N GLU A 31 5.78 5.53 3.01
CA GLU A 31 6.20 4.37 3.82
C GLU A 31 6.98 4.80 5.09
N LYS A 32 7.94 5.72 4.94
CA LYS A 32 8.72 6.26 6.07
C LYS A 32 7.80 6.97 7.06
N VAL A 33 6.80 7.71 6.58
CA VAL A 33 5.83 8.42 7.41
C VAL A 33 4.98 7.43 8.21
N LEU A 34 4.50 6.35 7.60
CA LEU A 34 3.79 5.30 8.34
C LEU A 34 4.64 4.68 9.46
N PHE A 35 5.94 4.44 9.23
CA PHE A 35 6.82 3.98 10.31
C PHE A 35 6.98 5.00 11.45
N LYS A 36 7.04 6.30 11.14
CA LYS A 36 7.03 7.36 12.18
C LYS A 36 5.74 7.30 12.99
N ILE A 37 4.59 7.18 12.33
CA ILE A 37 3.28 7.04 12.98
C ILE A 37 3.27 5.81 13.90
N LYS A 38 3.64 4.64 13.39
CA LYS A 38 3.72 3.39 14.19
C LYS A 38 4.59 3.55 15.43
N LYS A 39 5.77 4.18 15.29
CA LYS A 39 6.69 4.44 16.41
C LYS A 39 6.07 5.40 17.43
N SER A 40 5.46 6.50 16.99
CA SER A 40 4.79 7.48 17.85
C SER A 40 3.62 6.88 18.62
N LEU A 41 2.98 5.84 18.09
CA LEU A 41 1.91 5.08 18.74
C LEU A 41 2.41 3.97 19.68
N GLY A 42 3.72 3.86 19.90
CA GLY A 42 4.31 2.84 20.78
C GLY A 42 4.43 1.46 20.12
N ASN A 43 4.50 1.38 18.80
CA ASN A 43 4.59 0.13 18.02
C ASN A 43 3.51 -0.91 18.39
N PRO A 44 2.23 -0.53 18.32
CA PRO A 44 1.18 -1.39 18.83
C PRO A 44 0.93 -2.60 17.91
N TYR A 45 0.51 -3.72 18.50
CA TYR A 45 0.34 -5.00 17.79
C TYR A 45 -0.64 -4.94 16.61
N HIS A 46 -1.68 -4.10 16.67
CA HIS A 46 -2.64 -3.97 15.56
C HIS A 46 -2.03 -3.36 14.28
N LEU A 47 -0.83 -2.77 14.37
CA LEU A 47 -0.03 -2.31 13.23
C LEU A 47 1.12 -3.30 12.90
N ALA A 48 1.00 -4.57 13.29
CA ALA A 48 2.06 -5.57 13.06
C ALA A 48 2.42 -5.72 11.58
N SER A 49 1.43 -5.67 10.68
CA SER A 49 1.63 -5.77 9.23
C SER A 49 2.45 -4.64 8.63
N TRP A 50 2.64 -3.53 9.35
CA TRP A 50 3.46 -2.42 8.90
C TRP A 50 4.93 -2.74 9.10
N ASP A 51 5.46 -3.56 8.21
CA ASP A 51 6.83 -4.05 8.22
C ASP A 51 7.43 -4.08 6.80
N LYS A 52 8.73 -4.40 6.72
CA LYS A 52 9.47 -4.38 5.45
C LYS A 52 9.26 -5.63 4.59
N THR A 53 8.48 -6.60 5.04
CA THR A 53 8.26 -7.88 4.33
C THR A 53 7.22 -7.75 3.22
N LEU A 54 6.30 -6.79 3.35
CA LEU A 54 5.24 -6.49 2.40
C LEU A 54 5.32 -5.04 1.91
N ASP A 55 4.79 -4.79 0.72
CA ASP A 55 4.60 -3.43 0.23
C ASP A 55 3.59 -2.67 1.10
N CYS A 56 3.82 -1.37 1.35
CA CYS A 56 2.99 -0.64 2.31
C CYS A 56 1.51 -0.52 1.89
N CYS A 57 1.22 -0.56 0.59
CA CYS A 57 -0.14 -0.58 0.07
C CYS A 57 -0.86 -1.92 0.30
N GLN A 58 -0.14 -2.94 0.77
CA GLN A 58 -0.68 -4.23 1.19
C GLN A 58 -0.80 -4.34 2.72
N TRP A 59 -0.37 -3.31 3.46
CA TRP A 59 -0.50 -3.32 4.91
C TRP A 59 -1.96 -3.21 5.34
N TYR A 60 -2.25 -3.77 6.50
CA TYR A 60 -3.61 -3.72 7.04
C TYR A 60 -4.01 -2.28 7.32
N ASN A 61 -5.20 -1.89 6.85
CA ASN A 61 -5.79 -0.56 6.98
C ASN A 61 -5.03 0.61 6.34
N VAL A 62 -4.27 0.32 5.29
CA VAL A 62 -3.66 1.33 4.42
C VAL A 62 -4.27 1.16 3.04
N ASP A 63 -4.88 2.23 2.51
CA ASP A 63 -5.34 2.25 1.12
C ASP A 63 -4.47 3.21 0.32
N CYS A 64 -4.02 2.75 -0.85
CA CYS A 64 -3.27 3.55 -1.79
C CYS A 64 -4.09 3.86 -3.05
N ASP A 65 -3.82 5.01 -3.66
CA ASP A 65 -4.30 5.31 -5.00
C ASP A 65 -3.67 4.36 -6.02
N LEU A 66 -4.52 3.82 -6.90
CA LEU A 66 -4.19 2.80 -7.90
C LEU A 66 -3.41 3.33 -9.10
N ASN A 67 -3.06 4.61 -9.16
CA ASN A 67 -2.28 5.16 -10.27
C ASN A 67 -0.94 5.70 -9.79
N THR A 68 -0.91 6.24 -8.57
CA THR A 68 0.22 6.97 -8.01
C THR A 68 0.92 6.23 -6.88
N SER A 69 0.35 5.12 -6.38
CA SER A 69 0.83 4.37 -5.21
C SER A 69 0.99 5.24 -3.95
N ARG A 70 0.23 6.33 -3.86
CA ARG A 70 0.23 7.25 -2.71
C ARG A 70 -0.81 6.82 -1.70
N ILE A 71 -0.53 7.01 -0.42
CA ILE A 71 -1.49 6.69 0.63
C ILE A 71 -2.63 7.71 0.62
N ILE A 72 -3.85 7.21 0.42
CA ILE A 72 -5.07 8.02 0.39
C ILE A 72 -5.98 7.75 1.59
N ALA A 73 -5.87 6.57 2.22
CA ALA A 73 -6.62 6.29 3.45
C ALA A 73 -5.80 5.55 4.50
N LEU A 74 -6.07 5.90 5.75
CA LEU A 74 -5.46 5.30 6.92
C LEU A 74 -6.52 5.04 7.99
N THR A 75 -6.65 3.79 8.44
CA THR A 75 -7.49 3.44 9.59
C THR A 75 -6.66 2.91 10.76
N ILE A 76 -6.70 3.61 11.88
CA ILE A 76 -6.06 3.19 13.13
C ILE A 76 -7.16 2.85 14.14
N PHE A 77 -7.18 1.60 14.59
CA PHE A 77 -8.22 1.09 15.48
C PHE A 77 -7.59 0.35 16.66
N ARG A 78 -8.23 0.42 17.84
CA ARG A 78 -7.76 -0.28 19.06
C ARG A 78 -6.29 0.01 19.36
N ALA A 79 -5.84 1.21 19.03
CA ALA A 79 -4.57 1.72 19.53
C ALA A 79 -4.76 2.13 20.98
N ASN A 80 -3.82 1.76 21.83
CA ASN A 80 -3.69 2.38 23.13
C ASN A 80 -3.09 3.78 22.92
N LEU A 81 -3.90 4.65 22.31
CA LEU A 81 -3.57 6.03 22.02
C LEU A 81 -3.79 6.80 23.32
N SER A 82 -2.92 6.56 24.31
CA SER A 82 -2.93 7.30 25.58
C SER A 82 -2.37 8.72 25.42
N GLY A 83 -2.57 9.36 24.26
CA GLY A 83 -1.91 10.58 23.86
C GLY A 83 -2.55 11.23 22.63
N GLN A 84 -1.73 12.00 21.90
CA GLN A 84 -2.16 12.79 20.74
C GLN A 84 -2.03 12.01 19.42
N ILE A 85 -2.81 12.43 18.42
CA ILE A 85 -2.61 11.99 17.03
C ILE A 85 -1.19 12.41 16.62
N PRO A 86 -0.35 11.50 16.07
CA PRO A 86 1.00 11.86 15.65
C PRO A 86 0.98 12.93 14.56
N ASN A 87 1.72 14.03 14.74
CA ASN A 87 1.86 15.10 13.74
C ASN A 87 2.34 14.57 12.38
N ALA A 88 3.09 13.46 12.37
CA ALA A 88 3.54 12.78 11.16
C ALA A 88 2.39 12.40 10.21
N VAL A 89 1.13 12.31 10.68
CA VAL A 89 -0.02 12.13 9.79
C VAL A 89 -0.12 13.26 8.76
N GLY A 90 0.28 14.49 9.11
CA GLY A 90 0.34 15.62 8.18
C GLY A 90 1.44 15.53 7.12
N ASP A 91 2.40 14.61 7.28
CA ASP A 91 3.45 14.33 6.28
C ASP A 91 2.93 13.40 5.15
N LEU A 92 1.64 13.01 5.15
CA LEU A 92 0.97 12.26 4.08
C LEU A 92 0.16 13.22 3.17
N PRO A 93 0.74 13.76 2.09
CA PRO A 93 0.13 14.89 1.36
C PRO A 93 -1.08 14.50 0.49
N PHE A 94 -1.32 13.21 0.27
CA PHE A 94 -2.46 12.69 -0.50
C PHE A 94 -3.51 12.03 0.38
N LEU A 95 -3.39 12.14 1.71
CA LEU A 95 -4.34 11.49 2.62
C LEU A 95 -5.71 12.17 2.52
N GLU A 96 -6.70 11.43 2.01
CA GLU A 96 -8.08 11.88 1.88
C GLU A 96 -8.94 11.43 3.07
N LYS A 97 -8.59 10.29 3.67
CA LYS A 97 -9.38 9.66 4.73
C LYS A 97 -8.52 9.20 5.90
N LEU A 98 -8.74 9.80 7.06
CA LEU A 98 -8.19 9.35 8.33
C LEU A 98 -9.32 8.86 9.24
N VAL A 99 -9.26 7.59 9.64
CA VAL A 99 -10.21 7.00 10.59
C VAL A 99 -9.47 6.59 11.85
N LEU A 100 -9.90 7.13 12.99
CA LEU A 100 -9.38 6.80 14.31
C LEU A 100 -10.52 6.25 15.18
N ARG A 101 -10.42 4.99 15.62
CA ARG A 101 -11.52 4.31 16.36
C ARG A 101 -11.04 3.57 17.60
N LYS A 102 -11.80 3.69 18.69
CA LYS A 102 -11.54 2.97 19.96
C LYS A 102 -10.10 3.20 20.45
N LEU A 103 -9.76 4.47 20.69
CA LEU A 103 -8.40 4.93 20.99
C LEU A 103 -8.06 4.94 22.48
N THR A 104 -9.06 4.82 23.35
CA THR A 104 -8.90 4.84 24.80
C THR A 104 -8.80 3.43 25.36
N LYS A 105 -8.00 3.28 26.42
CA LYS A 105 -7.97 2.08 27.27
C LYS A 105 -9.40 1.82 27.76
N PHE A 106 -9.87 0.59 27.61
CA PHE A 106 -10.94 0.10 28.48
C PHE A 106 -10.20 -0.32 29.75
N ASP A 107 -10.37 0.47 30.81
CA ASP A 107 -9.94 0.09 32.16
C ASP A 107 -10.75 -1.14 32.64
#